data_AF-S7NQA6-F1
#
_entry.id   AF-S7NQA6-F1
#
_cell.length_a   1.000
_cell.length_b   1.000
_cell.length_c   1.000
_cell.angle_alpha   90.00
_cell.angle_beta   90.00
_cell.angle_gamma   90.00
#
_symmetry.space_group_name_H-M   'P 1'
#
loop_
_entity.id
_entity.type
_entity.pdbx_description
1 polymer ?
#
loop_
_entity_poly.entity_id
_entity_poly.type
_entity_poly.pdbx_seq_one_letter_code
_entity_poly.pdbx_strand_id
1 'polypeptide(L)' 'MSIRDDHWRHRFTVTIEELRASDEDVYWCGIEKSGTDLGHQVRVYVGPGRTCPSCPQSLGPTMEQAECSLCLH' A
#
# COMPACT_ATOMS: atom_id res chain seq x y z
N MET A 1 4.41 9.99 -2.15
CA MET A 1 4.36 8.61 -2.68
C MET A 1 5.76 8.17 -3.07
N SER A 2 6.16 6.96 -2.72
CA SER A 2 7.44 6.37 -3.17
C SER A 2 7.28 4.89 -3.51
N ILE A 3 8.20 4.38 -4.33
CA ILE A 3 8.31 2.96 -4.69
C ILE A 3 9.74 2.52 -4.37
N ARG A 4 9.88 1.41 -3.66
CA ARG A 4 11.16 0.78 -3.34
C ARG A 4 11.17 -0.65 -3.85
N ASP A 5 12.09 -0.99 -4.73
CA ASP A 5 12.22 -2.34 -5.27
C ASP A 5 13.36 -3.11 -4.57
N ASP A 6 13.03 -4.29 -4.04
CA ASP A 6 13.96 -5.26 -3.47
C ASP A 6 13.97 -6.50 -4.35
N HIS A 7 14.85 -6.47 -5.35
CA HIS A 7 14.99 -7.53 -6.34
C HIS A 7 15.39 -8.87 -5.73
N TRP A 8 16.16 -8.89 -4.63
CA TRP A 8 16.58 -10.12 -3.97
C TRP A 8 15.41 -10.84 -3.30
N ARG A 9 14.46 -10.06 -2.77
CA ARG A 9 13.22 -10.59 -2.18
C ARG A 9 12.07 -10.66 -3.17
N HIS A 10 12.29 -10.30 -4.43
CA HIS A 10 11.26 -10.17 -5.46
C HIS A 10 10.05 -9.36 -4.98
N ARG A 11 10.31 -8.21 -4.34
CA ARG A 11 9.26 -7.40 -3.73
C ARG A 11 9.53 -5.93 -3.94
N PHE A 12 8.56 -5.23 -4.53
CA PHE A 12 8.50 -3.79 -4.44
C PHE A 12 7.48 -3.34 -3.39
N THR A 13 7.77 -2.23 -2.74
CA THR A 13 6.93 -1.62 -1.71
C THR A 13 6.52 -0.24 -2.18
N VAL A 14 5.22 0.02 -2.16
CA VAL A 14 4.64 1.34 -2.42
C VAL A 14 4.32 1.98 -1.09
N THR A 15 4.74 3.23 -0.89
CA THR A 15 4.44 4.01 0.32
C THR A 15 3.69 5.27 -0.06
N ILE A 16 2.49 5.42 0.50
CA ILE A 16 1.67 6.63 0.42
C ILE A 16 1.66 7.24 1.82
N GLU A 17 2.20 8.43 1.95
CA GLU A 17 2.28 9.18 3.21
C GLU A 17 1.21 10.27 3.21
N GLU A 18 0.82 10.74 4.39
CA GLU A 18 -0.18 11.80 4.56
C GLU A 18 -1.52 11.51 3.84
N LEU A 19 -2.02 10.27 3.97
CA LEU A 19 -3.29 9.84 3.37
C LEU A 19 -4.42 10.82 3.63
N ARG A 20 -5.11 11.19 2.56
CA ARG A 20 -6.30 12.05 2.56
C ARG A 20 -7.50 11.23 2.13
N ALA A 21 -8.70 11.68 2.50
CA ALA A 21 -9.94 11.03 2.06
C ALA A 21 -10.05 10.94 0.52
N SER A 22 -9.40 11.83 -0.22
CA SER A 22 -9.32 11.80 -1.69
C SER A 22 -8.43 10.69 -2.25
N ASP A 23 -7.62 10.03 -1.42
CA ASP A 23 -6.73 8.93 -1.81
C ASP A 23 -7.43 7.56 -1.64
N GLU A 24 -8.70 7.54 -1.21
CA GLU A 24 -9.53 6.33 -1.21
C GLU A 24 -9.90 5.94 -2.65
N ASP A 25 -9.27 4.90 -3.16
CA ASP A 25 -9.56 4.35 -4.48
C ASP A 25 -9.02 2.91 -4.62
N VAL A 26 -9.18 2.33 -5.81
CA VAL A 26 -8.56 1.08 -6.22
C VAL A 26 -7.22 1.37 -6.89
N TYR A 27 -6.15 0.87 -6.29
CA TYR A 27 -4.79 0.93 -6.80
C TYR A 27 -4.44 -0.36 -7.55
N TRP A 28 -3.47 -0.25 -8.47
CA TRP A 28 -2.92 -1.39 -9.18
C TRP A 28 -1.47 -1.62 -8.78
N CYS A 29 -1.19 -2.79 -8.24
CA CYS A 29 0.15 -3.35 -8.19
C CYS A 29 0.46 -3.95 -9.56
N GLY A 30 1.22 -3.22 -10.39
CA GLY A 30 1.49 -3.58 -11.77
C GLY A 30 2.95 -3.92 -12.04
N ILE A 31 3.20 -4.90 -12.91
CA ILE A 31 4.53 -5.19 -13.48
C ILE A 31 4.41 -5.04 -14.99
N GLU A 32 5.11 -4.04 -15.53
CA GLU A 32 5.24 -3.83 -16.96
C GLU A 32 6.11 -4.93 -17.58
N LYS A 33 5.63 -5.54 -18.67
CA LYS A 33 6.39 -6.56 -19.40
C LYS A 33 6.04 -6.54 -20.88
N SER A 34 6.90 -7.17 -21.70
CA SER A 34 6.55 -7.40 -23.10
C SER A 34 5.27 -8.24 -23.21
N GLY A 35 4.31 -7.76 -24.00
CA GLY A 35 3.00 -8.37 -24.15
C GLY A 35 1.99 -7.79 -23.16
N THR A 36 1.23 -8.66 -22.48
CA THR A 36 0.25 -8.23 -21.47
C THR A 36 0.90 -8.08 -20.10
N ASP A 37 0.72 -6.91 -19.50
CA ASP A 37 1.17 -6.59 -18.15
C ASP A 37 0.50 -7.46 -17.09
N LEU A 38 1.20 -7.67 -15.98
CA LEU A 38 0.64 -8.31 -14.80
C LEU A 38 0.13 -7.24 -13.85
N GLY A 39 -1.06 -7.44 -13.29
CA GLY A 39 -1.68 -6.49 -12.40
C GLY A 39 -2.48 -7.17 -11.28
N HIS A 40 -2.40 -6.61 -10.07
CA HIS A 40 -3.25 -6.96 -8.95
C HIS A 40 -3.92 -5.71 -8.38
N GLN A 41 -5.24 -5.75 -8.21
CA GLN A 41 -5.99 -4.64 -7.64
C GLN A 41 -5.93 -4.66 -6.12
N VAL A 42 -5.68 -3.50 -5.53
CA VAL A 42 -5.69 -3.28 -4.08
C VAL A 42 -6.65 -2.14 -3.81
N ARG A 43 -7.74 -2.43 -3.08
CA ARG A 43 -8.66 -1.38 -2.66
C ARG A 43 -8.14 -0.73 -1.39
N VAL A 44 -7.94 0.58 -1.44
CA VAL A 44 -7.53 1.39 -0.30
C VAL A 44 -8.77 2.09 0.25
N TYR A 45 -8.94 2.07 1.57
CA TYR A 45 -9.96 2.82 2.28
C TYR A 45 -9.29 3.81 3.21
N VAL A 46 -9.80 5.04 3.27
CA VAL A 46 -9.23 6.08 4.13
C VAL A 46 -10.25 6.49 5.18
N GLY A 47 -10.07 5.93 6.38
CA GLY A 47 -10.87 6.27 7.55
C GLY A 47 -10.18 7.26 8.48
N PRO A 48 -10.94 7.94 9.37
CA PRO A 48 -10.34 8.73 10.43
C PRO A 48 -9.48 7.84 11.33
N GLY A 49 -8.27 8.32 11.66
CA GLY A 49 -7.41 7.64 12.63
C GLY A 49 -8.11 7.56 13.99
N ARG A 50 -8.12 6.37 14.60
CA ARG A 50 -8.54 6.23 16.00
C ARG A 50 -7.48 6.89 16.87
N THR A 51 -7.70 8.12 17.31
CA THR A 51 -6.87 8.71 18.36
C THR A 51 -7.20 8.02 19.67
N CYS A 52 -6.28 7.21 20.19
CA CYS A 52 -6.40 6.67 21.53
C CYS A 52 -5.82 7.72 22.50
N PRO A 53 -6.64 8.41 23.31
CA PRO A 53 -6.16 9.48 24.19
C PRO A 53 -5.22 8.97 25.31
N SER A 54 -5.12 7.66 25.52
CA SER A 54 -4.29 7.05 26.56
C SER A 54 -2.91 6.57 26.10
N CYS A 55 -2.49 6.82 24.84
CA CYS A 55 -1.15 6.44 24.39
C CYS A 55 -0.48 7.55 23.57
N PRO A 56 0.66 8.13 23.99
CA PRO A 56 1.40 9.15 23.24
C PRO A 56 2.02 8.67 21.92
N GLN A 57 1.78 7.42 21.50
CA GLN A 57 2.31 6.92 20.24
C GLN A 57 1.22 6.99 19.19
N SER A 58 1.46 7.91 18.25
CA SER A 58 0.88 7.95 16.91
C SER A 58 0.89 6.54 16.30
N LEU A 59 -0.17 5.77 16.55
CA LEU A 59 -0.60 4.76 15.61
C LEU A 59 -1.06 5.55 14.40
N GLY A 60 -0.18 5.62 13.39
CA GLY A 60 -0.54 6.13 12.07
C GLY A 60 -1.78 5.40 11.53
N PRO A 61 -2.34 5.83 10.39
CA PRO A 61 -3.49 5.15 9.81
C PRO A 61 -3.16 3.66 9.72
N THR A 62 -3.84 2.85 10.54
CA THR A 62 -3.74 1.40 10.50
C THR A 62 -4.21 1.01 9.11
N MET A 63 -3.23 0.76 8.24
CA MET A 63 -3.43 0.06 6.99
C MET A 63 -3.81 -1.36 7.39
N GLU A 64 -5.10 -1.58 7.66
CA GLU A 64 -5.67 -2.92 7.78
C GLU A 64 -5.57 -3.53 6.37
N GLN A 65 -4.39 -4.13 6.14
CA GLN A 65 -3.97 -4.92 5.00
C GLN A 65 -3.97 -4.21 3.64
N ALA A 66 -2.80 -3.65 3.30
CA ALA A 66 -2.26 -3.75 1.94
C ALA A 66 -0.82 -4.26 2.03
N GLU A 67 -0.63 -5.39 2.71
CA GLU A 67 0.51 -6.24 2.41
C GLU A 67 0.29 -6.78 1.01
N CYS A 68 0.79 -6.06 0.00
CA CYS A 68 0.94 -6.62 -1.33
C CYS A 68 2.09 -7.64 -1.30
N SER A 69 1.92 -8.70 -0.53
CA SER A 69 2.74 -9.90 -0.58
C SER A 69 2.33 -10.67 -1.84
N LEU A 70 2.79 -10.18 -2.98
CA LEU A 70 2.73 -10.94 -4.22
C LEU A 70 3.82 -12.01 -4.12
N CYS A 71 3.46 -13.23 -3.72
CA CYS A 71 4.33 -14.38 -3.86
C CYS A 71 4.58 -14.61 -5.35
N LEU A 72 5.71 -14.15 -5.89
CA LEU A 72 6.18 -14.62 -7.19
C LEU A 72 6.53 -16.12 -7.05
N HIS A 73 5.74 -16.99 -7.70
CA HIS A 73 6.19 -18.31 -8.12
C HIS A 73 6.53 -18.25 -9.61
#